data_AF-A0A945CP09-F1
#
_entry.id   AF-A0A945CP09-F1
#
_cell.length_a   1.000
_cell.length_b   1.000
_cell.length_c   1.000
_cell.angle_alpha   90.00
_cell.angle_beta   90.00
_cell.angle_gamma   90.00
#
_symmetry.space_group_name_H-M   'P 1'
#
loop_
_entity.id
_entity.type
_entity.pdbx_description
1 polymer ?
#
loop_
_entity_poly.entity_id
_entity_poly.type
_entity_poly.pdbx_seq_one_letter_code
_entity_poly.pdbx_strand_id
1 'polypeptide(L)'
;MKSDNTPEAHVFIKEPRVLQTKTSLQKNTPIVIASPRSAHGQMAATSIHHALQDMGLVAQILEDPAGQVLREATGPIFVVGNLSDSRCVRMLYFEALCATDLWYPGPTGYEVRTLCNPFGSGHNVILLGYSDAEGAQAGCEALACRLDDPLPHLKDLRVTRLPMAADEVDECRNNPLPTSIWQIANTMEGDLKGYLYYLTGEPELGEAYRDAWRAIIACGYGKNEKIVQTHLYSLSRYQPWRLVEDMDLFSDEERLAITRFFYGWAQSEEGWQHVANCRRVQTPEFPRQNHELVPALTLMYAAQYFETHFPDVTGPDHWRSIGRQVFEPYGSSWKPLCDGLCHGWWMSQPVMLDYALLDQSHRYFEAGGARQAAECAMAVINNSGWLPTAGDCDLRRQFPGPSLRVAAAYYGDGRFRFAHDLASPDRQLASLTALPRAFDTGLEPQLPDGMIGVTVIPVDPLIYCA
;
A
#
# COMPACT_ATOMS: atom_id res chain seq x y z
N MET A 1 -37.31 -1.11 -11.82
CA MET A 1 -37.45 -0.07 -10.78
C MET A 1 -36.84 -0.64 -9.50
N LYS A 2 -35.51 -0.57 -9.37
CA LYS A 2 -34.80 -1.02 -8.17
C LYS A 2 -34.58 0.21 -7.31
N SER A 3 -34.96 0.11 -6.05
CA SER A 3 -34.95 1.18 -5.05
C SER A 3 -33.54 1.71 -4.85
N ASP A 4 -33.39 3.00 -5.13
CA ASP A 4 -32.20 3.83 -4.96
C ASP A 4 -31.98 4.15 -3.47
N ASN A 5 -31.75 3.13 -2.65
CA ASN A 5 -31.47 3.26 -1.22
C ASN A 5 -29.96 3.33 -0.93
N THR A 6 -29.18 3.88 -1.87
CA THR A 6 -27.81 4.28 -1.55
C THR A 6 -27.91 5.60 -0.79
N PRO A 7 -27.40 5.72 0.45
CA PRO A 7 -27.36 7.02 1.10
C PRO A 7 -26.62 7.98 0.17
N GLU A 8 -27.32 9.02 -0.23
CA GLU A 8 -26.85 10.02 -1.18
C GLU A 8 -25.52 10.61 -0.65
N ALA A 9 -24.38 10.15 -1.16
CA ALA A 9 -23.05 10.53 -0.66
C ALA A 9 -22.86 12.06 -0.64
N HIS A 10 -23.55 12.76 -1.54
CA HIS A 10 -23.57 14.22 -1.67
C HIS A 10 -24.26 14.94 -0.49
N VAL A 11 -25.11 14.24 0.28
CA VAL A 11 -25.73 14.76 1.50
C VAL A 11 -24.70 14.89 2.63
N PHE A 12 -23.80 13.91 2.75
CA PHE A 12 -22.86 13.80 3.87
C PHE A 12 -21.48 14.38 3.57
N ILE A 13 -20.98 14.24 2.34
CA ILE A 13 -19.65 14.70 1.94
C ILE A 13 -19.83 15.88 1.01
N LYS A 14 -19.74 17.09 1.56
CA LYS A 14 -19.98 18.35 0.82
C LYS A 14 -18.71 18.92 0.19
N GLU A 15 -17.59 18.75 0.89
CA GLU A 15 -16.27 19.26 0.52
C GLU A 15 -15.26 18.09 0.51
N PRO A 16 -14.18 18.17 -0.28
CA PRO A 16 -13.12 17.17 -0.21
C PRO A 16 -12.33 17.29 1.10
N ARG A 17 -11.49 16.30 1.40
CA ARG A 17 -10.51 16.38 2.49
C ARG A 17 -9.66 17.64 2.29
N VAL A 18 -9.47 18.42 3.35
CA VAL A 18 -8.60 19.60 3.29
C VAL A 18 -7.15 19.16 3.24
N LEU A 19 -6.44 19.53 2.17
CA LEU A 19 -5.01 19.28 2.04
C LEU A 19 -4.23 20.50 2.53
N GLN A 20 -3.42 20.30 3.56
CA GLN A 20 -2.53 21.33 4.07
C GLN A 20 -1.26 21.40 3.19
N THR A 21 -1.36 21.96 1.99
CA THR A 21 -0.23 22.04 1.03
C THR A 21 0.85 23.06 1.41
N LYS A 22 0.70 23.71 2.57
CA LYS A 22 1.67 24.60 3.20
C LYS A 22 1.82 24.21 4.65
N THR A 23 3.03 23.82 5.05
CA THR A 23 3.32 23.38 6.41
C THR A 23 3.84 24.55 7.22
N SER A 24 3.09 25.02 8.20
CA SER A 24 3.55 26.13 9.06
C SER A 24 4.67 25.65 9.99
N LEU A 25 5.80 26.35 9.97
CA LEU A 25 6.96 26.08 10.82
C LEU A 25 7.14 27.19 11.88
N GLN A 26 6.05 27.68 12.48
CA GLN A 26 6.10 28.78 13.44
C GLN A 26 6.91 28.45 14.71
N LYS A 27 7.52 29.48 15.31
CA LYS A 27 8.35 29.36 16.53
C LYS A 27 7.67 28.68 17.73
N ASN A 28 6.35 28.73 17.82
CA ASN A 28 5.59 28.17 18.94
C ASN A 28 4.99 26.78 18.63
N THR A 29 5.18 26.28 17.40
CA THR A 29 4.70 24.95 17.00
C THR A 29 5.79 23.93 17.29
N PRO A 30 5.52 22.86 18.05
CA PRO A 30 6.48 21.78 18.25
C PRO A 30 6.87 21.15 16.91
N ILE A 31 8.17 21.13 16.58
CA ILE A 31 8.68 20.42 15.41
C ILE A 31 9.44 19.19 15.89
N VAL A 32 9.10 18.02 15.35
CA VAL A 32 9.77 16.76 15.67
C VAL A 32 10.52 16.25 14.45
N ILE A 33 11.72 15.72 14.67
CA ILE A 33 12.49 14.97 13.67
C ILE A 33 12.62 13.53 14.18
N ALA A 34 11.91 12.60 13.54
CA ALA A 34 12.07 11.18 13.75
C ALA A 34 13.31 10.70 12.97
N SER A 35 14.43 10.58 13.70
CA SER A 35 15.71 10.13 13.16
C SER A 35 15.76 8.59 13.10
N PRO A 36 16.30 7.96 12.05
CA PRO A 36 16.40 6.50 11.96
C PRO A 36 17.60 5.94 12.74
N ARG A 37 17.78 4.62 12.69
CA ARG A 37 18.92 3.92 13.34
C ARG A 37 20.23 3.99 12.54
N SER A 38 20.18 4.20 11.22
CA SER A 38 21.37 4.19 10.37
C SER A 38 22.24 5.44 10.59
N ALA A 39 23.56 5.28 10.48
CA ALA A 39 24.49 6.39 10.70
C ALA A 39 24.28 7.55 9.69
N HIS A 40 24.10 7.24 8.41
CA HIS A 40 23.83 8.24 7.38
C HIS A 40 22.47 8.91 7.55
N GLY A 41 21.45 8.18 8.01
CA GLY A 41 20.15 8.73 8.34
C GLY A 41 20.17 9.67 9.55
N GLN A 42 20.93 9.33 10.58
CA GLN A 42 21.16 10.20 11.74
C GLN A 42 21.89 11.49 11.35
N MET A 43 22.86 11.40 10.43
CA MET A 43 23.52 12.58 9.85
C MET A 43 22.52 13.46 9.11
N ALA A 44 21.65 12.88 8.26
CA ALA A 44 20.60 13.63 7.57
C ALA A 44 19.62 14.31 8.55
N ALA A 45 19.16 13.60 9.58
CA ALA A 45 18.29 14.18 10.61
C ALA A 45 18.96 15.34 11.38
N THR A 46 20.26 15.21 11.67
CA THR A 46 21.06 16.27 12.32
C THR A 46 21.22 17.48 11.41
N SER A 47 21.44 17.28 10.11
CA SER A 47 21.51 18.36 9.12
C SER A 47 20.17 19.11 8.99
N ILE A 48 19.04 18.40 8.95
CA ILE A 48 17.70 19.02 8.98
C ILE A 48 17.52 19.84 10.25
N HIS A 49 17.90 19.29 11.40
CA HIS A 49 17.83 19.98 12.68
C HIS A 49 18.64 21.29 12.67
N HIS A 50 19.88 21.26 12.16
CA HIS A 50 20.69 22.47 12.01
C HIS A 50 20.07 23.49 11.06
N ALA A 51 19.53 23.04 9.91
CA ALA A 51 18.87 23.95 8.98
C ALA A 51 17.63 24.64 9.59
N LEU A 52 16.84 23.92 10.40
CA LEU A 52 15.73 24.51 11.16
C LEU A 52 16.22 25.47 12.25
N GLN A 53 17.34 25.15 12.93
CA GLN A 53 17.96 26.05 13.90
C GLN A 53 18.46 27.36 13.26
N ASP A 54 19.02 27.29 12.06
CA ASP A 54 19.47 28.46 11.29
C ASP A 54 18.30 29.38 10.91
N MET A 55 17.10 28.83 10.75
CA MET A 55 15.85 29.59 10.59
C MET A 55 15.32 30.16 11.92
N GLY A 56 15.98 29.88 13.05
CA GLY A 56 15.56 30.29 14.38
C GLY A 56 14.40 29.47 14.94
N LEU A 57 14.23 28.23 14.48
CA LEU A 57 13.22 27.27 14.94
C LEU A 57 13.82 26.28 15.93
N VAL A 58 12.98 25.78 16.84
CA VAL A 58 13.38 24.75 17.81
C VAL A 58 12.70 23.45 17.41
N ALA A 59 13.50 22.46 17.02
CA ALA A 59 13.04 21.11 16.72
C ALA A 59 13.62 20.12 17.73
N GLN A 60 12.85 19.08 18.03
CA GLN A 60 13.31 17.95 18.86
C GLN A 60 13.65 16.77 17.97
N ILE A 61 14.86 16.23 18.09
CA ILE A 61 15.20 14.93 17.50
C ILE A 61 14.73 13.82 18.44
N LEU A 62 14.00 12.85 17.90
CA LEU A 62 13.68 11.59 18.56
C LEU A 62 14.43 10.47 17.83
N GLU A 63 15.14 9.64 18.59
CA GLU A 63 15.90 8.50 18.05
C GLU A 63 14.99 7.30 17.80
N ASP A 64 14.85 6.95 16.52
CA ASP A 64 14.03 5.88 15.96
C ASP A 64 12.71 5.69 16.71
N PRO A 65 11.86 6.72 16.91
CA PRO A 65 10.66 6.60 17.74
C PRO A 65 9.68 5.57 17.14
N ALA A 66 8.85 4.96 17.98
CA ALA A 66 7.76 4.13 17.49
C ALA A 66 6.82 4.96 16.59
N GLY A 67 6.28 4.35 15.52
CA GLY A 67 5.44 5.04 14.53
C GLY A 67 4.19 5.73 15.11
N GLN A 68 3.75 5.33 16.31
CA GLN A 68 2.64 5.96 17.04
C GLN A 68 2.81 7.48 17.19
N VAL A 69 4.05 7.98 17.25
CA VAL A 69 4.35 9.43 17.29
C VAL A 69 3.71 10.20 16.11
N LEU A 70 3.51 9.56 14.96
CA LEU A 70 2.91 10.19 13.78
C LEU A 70 1.41 10.45 13.97
N ARG A 71 0.72 9.63 14.78
CA ARG A 71 -0.71 9.77 15.10
C ARG A 71 -0.96 10.79 16.21
N GLU A 72 0.00 10.92 17.12
CA GLU A 72 -0.05 11.79 18.30
C GLU A 72 0.63 13.16 18.07
N ALA A 73 1.04 13.43 16.83
CA ALA A 73 1.76 14.64 16.48
C ALA A 73 0.98 15.90 16.87
N THR A 74 1.63 16.81 17.59
CA THR A 74 1.09 18.14 17.97
C THR A 74 1.69 19.27 17.14
N GLY A 75 2.33 18.91 16.03
CA GLY A 75 3.01 19.80 15.09
C GLY A 75 3.61 19.00 13.94
N PRO A 76 4.22 19.66 12.93
CA PRO A 76 4.85 18.97 11.81
C PRO A 76 5.94 17.99 12.27
N ILE A 77 6.00 16.84 11.62
CA ILE A 77 7.01 15.82 11.91
C ILE A 77 7.81 15.50 10.65
N PHE A 78 9.13 15.65 10.75
CA PHE A 78 10.07 15.21 9.73
C PHE A 78 10.43 13.74 10.00
N VAL A 79 10.22 12.87 9.03
CA VAL A 79 10.50 11.44 9.11
C VAL A 79 11.62 11.13 8.16
N VAL A 80 12.74 10.63 8.70
CA VAL A 80 13.93 10.28 7.92
C VAL A 80 14.11 8.77 7.95
N GLY A 81 14.46 8.18 6.80
CA GLY A 81 14.84 6.77 6.70
C GLY A 81 14.05 5.96 5.68
N ASN A 82 14.07 4.65 5.85
CA ASN A 82 13.38 3.68 5.01
C ASN A 82 12.83 2.51 5.85
N LEU A 83 12.20 1.52 5.21
CA LEU A 83 11.64 0.34 5.88
C LEU A 83 12.63 -0.38 6.82
N SER A 84 13.93 -0.41 6.50
CA SER A 84 14.95 -1.16 7.25
C SER A 84 15.37 -0.47 8.56
N ASP A 85 15.40 0.86 8.57
CA ASP A 85 16.08 1.62 9.63
C ASP A 85 15.20 2.60 10.40
N SER A 86 13.94 2.82 9.99
CA SER A 86 13.02 3.77 10.62
C SER A 86 11.69 3.13 10.99
N ARG A 87 11.37 3.07 12.29
CA ARG A 87 10.06 2.58 12.78
C ARG A 87 8.89 3.45 12.33
N CYS A 88 9.11 4.74 12.12
CA CYS A 88 8.11 5.64 11.53
C CYS A 88 7.86 5.32 10.05
N VAL A 89 8.91 5.14 9.24
CA VAL A 89 8.74 4.74 7.83
C VAL A 89 8.14 3.35 7.73
N ARG A 90 8.52 2.41 8.62
CA ARG A 90 7.87 1.08 8.68
C ARG A 90 6.36 1.17 8.88
N MET A 91 5.87 2.07 9.74
CA MET A 91 4.43 2.27 9.91
C MET A 91 3.78 2.84 8.64
N LEU A 92 4.37 3.87 8.02
CA LEU A 92 3.90 4.42 6.75
C LEU A 92 3.88 3.36 5.65
N TYR A 93 4.92 2.54 5.58
CA TYR A 93 5.05 1.45 4.62
C TYR A 93 3.97 0.39 4.87
N PHE A 94 3.79 -0.07 6.10
CA PHE A 94 2.79 -1.10 6.45
C PHE A 94 1.37 -0.65 6.16
N GLU A 95 1.07 0.63 6.36
CA GLU A 95 -0.22 1.23 6.05
C GLU A 95 -0.37 1.67 4.59
N ALA A 96 0.56 1.29 3.70
CA ALA A 96 0.56 1.62 2.28
C ALA A 96 0.47 3.14 2.00
N LEU A 97 1.21 3.94 2.78
CA LEU A 97 1.37 5.39 2.63
C LEU A 97 2.71 5.80 2.02
N CYS A 98 3.65 4.85 1.87
CA CYS A 98 4.86 5.01 1.07
C CYS A 98 5.38 3.66 0.55
N ALA A 99 6.39 3.71 -0.31
CA ALA A 99 7.09 2.55 -0.87
C ALA A 99 8.59 2.52 -0.53
N THR A 100 9.05 3.40 0.38
CA THR A 100 10.47 3.63 0.69
C THR A 100 11.12 2.44 1.41
N ASP A 101 12.10 1.81 0.75
CA ASP A 101 12.91 0.72 1.29
C ASP A 101 14.33 0.77 0.70
N LEU A 102 15.14 -0.28 0.87
CA LEU A 102 16.48 -0.30 0.27
C LEU A 102 16.48 -0.55 -1.26
N TRP A 103 15.31 -0.81 -1.85
CA TRP A 103 15.14 -1.00 -3.30
C TRP A 103 14.61 0.24 -4.01
N TYR A 104 13.58 0.90 -3.46
CA TYR A 104 13.03 2.17 -3.95
C TYR A 104 13.30 3.28 -2.92
N PRO A 105 13.79 4.47 -3.31
CA PRO A 105 13.92 5.02 -4.68
C PRO A 105 15.10 4.50 -5.51
N GLY A 106 15.93 3.64 -4.93
CA GLY A 106 17.07 3.01 -5.59
C GLY A 106 18.41 3.63 -5.21
N PRO A 107 19.53 3.05 -5.67
CA PRO A 107 20.86 3.54 -5.36
C PRO A 107 21.04 5.01 -5.72
N THR A 108 21.59 5.81 -4.82
CA THR A 108 21.67 7.27 -4.87
C THR A 108 20.32 7.98 -4.94
N GLY A 109 19.19 7.26 -4.96
CA GLY A 109 17.86 7.85 -5.05
C GLY A 109 17.40 8.46 -3.74
N TYR A 110 16.47 9.41 -3.83
CA TYR A 110 15.76 9.97 -2.68
C TYR A 110 14.32 10.33 -3.03
N GLU A 111 13.48 10.44 -2.01
CA GLU A 111 12.18 11.10 -2.10
C GLU A 111 12.03 12.10 -0.95
N VAL A 112 11.54 13.29 -1.28
CA VAL A 112 11.14 14.30 -0.30
C VAL A 112 9.68 14.62 -0.54
N ARG A 113 8.81 14.20 0.40
CA ARG A 113 7.36 14.32 0.26
C ARG A 113 6.70 14.99 1.45
N THR A 114 5.67 15.79 1.19
CA THR A 114 4.67 16.13 2.21
C THR A 114 3.52 15.14 2.12
N LEU A 115 3.24 14.44 3.22
CA LEU A 115 1.99 13.69 3.41
C LEU A 115 1.05 14.60 4.21
N CYS A 116 -0.10 14.95 3.64
CA CYS A 116 -0.94 16.03 4.15
C CYS A 116 -1.85 15.56 5.29
N ASN A 117 -1.43 15.62 6.55
CA ASN A 117 -2.22 15.12 7.69
C ASN A 117 -2.68 13.64 7.51
N PRO A 118 -1.77 12.67 7.29
CA PRO A 118 -2.13 11.31 6.92
C PRO A 118 -2.88 10.52 8.00
N PHE A 119 -2.81 10.96 9.27
CA PHE A 119 -3.40 10.28 10.43
C PHE A 119 -4.45 11.09 11.17
N GLY A 120 -4.86 12.26 10.65
CA GLY A 120 -5.88 13.09 11.28
C GLY A 120 -5.41 13.88 12.51
N SER A 121 -4.11 13.93 12.79
CA SER A 121 -3.53 14.74 13.86
C SER A 121 -3.64 16.25 13.63
N GLY A 122 -3.98 16.67 12.41
CA GLY A 122 -4.03 18.07 11.99
C GLY A 122 -2.69 18.61 11.48
N HIS A 123 -1.68 17.75 11.36
CA HIS A 123 -0.32 18.15 10.99
C HIS A 123 0.30 17.25 9.91
N ASN A 124 1.13 17.85 9.07
CA ASN A 124 1.82 17.15 7.99
C ASN A 124 2.98 16.28 8.49
N VAL A 125 3.21 15.20 7.75
CA VAL A 125 4.44 14.40 7.83
C VAL A 125 5.32 14.77 6.65
N ILE A 126 6.56 15.17 6.91
CA ILE A 126 7.56 15.48 5.88
C ILE A 126 8.52 14.29 5.79
N LEU A 127 8.37 13.47 4.75
CA LEU A 127 9.20 12.28 4.53
C LEU A 127 10.48 12.66 3.77
N LEU A 128 11.64 12.25 4.30
CA LEU A 128 12.91 12.11 3.58
C LEU A 128 13.26 10.62 3.50
N GLY A 129 12.99 10.02 2.34
CA GLY A 129 13.27 8.63 2.04
C GLY A 129 14.50 8.46 1.14
N TYR A 130 15.22 7.36 1.30
CA TYR A 130 16.42 7.02 0.53
C TYR A 130 16.73 5.52 0.62
N SER A 131 17.55 5.01 -0.30
CA SER A 131 18.02 3.61 -0.28
C SER A 131 19.48 3.45 0.16
N ASP A 132 20.30 4.50 0.15
CA ASP A 132 21.70 4.48 0.59
C ASP A 132 22.17 5.84 1.15
N ALA A 133 23.45 5.90 1.54
CA ALA A 133 24.04 7.08 2.16
C ALA A 133 24.10 8.28 1.21
N GLU A 134 24.45 8.06 -0.06
CA GLU A 134 24.47 9.09 -1.10
C GLU A 134 23.08 9.65 -1.37
N GLY A 135 22.06 8.79 -1.39
CA GLY A 135 20.65 9.17 -1.46
C GLY A 135 20.22 10.00 -0.26
N ALA A 136 20.56 9.57 0.95
CA ALA A 136 20.26 10.29 2.19
C ALA A 136 20.85 11.71 2.20
N GLN A 137 22.12 11.84 1.79
CA GLN A 137 22.78 13.14 1.69
C GLN A 137 22.09 14.03 0.65
N ALA A 138 21.87 13.55 -0.57
CA ALA A 138 21.28 14.35 -1.64
C ALA A 138 19.83 14.76 -1.34
N GLY A 139 19.03 13.88 -0.73
CA GLY A 139 17.68 14.20 -0.32
C GLY A 139 17.65 15.22 0.83
N CYS A 140 18.60 15.14 1.77
CA CYS A 140 18.75 16.14 2.81
C CYS A 140 19.11 17.52 2.24
N GLU A 141 20.03 17.58 1.27
CA GLU A 141 20.39 18.82 0.57
C GLU A 141 19.18 19.39 -0.18
N ALA A 142 18.43 18.54 -0.90
CA ALA A 142 17.21 18.95 -1.60
C ALA A 142 16.15 19.52 -0.64
N LEU A 143 15.90 18.85 0.49
CA LEU A 143 14.97 19.33 1.51
C LEU A 143 15.45 20.66 2.11
N ALA A 144 16.73 20.77 2.48
CA ALA A 144 17.29 21.98 3.09
C ALA A 144 17.15 23.20 2.17
N CYS A 145 17.31 23.04 0.85
CA CYS A 145 17.10 24.12 -0.12
C CYS A 145 15.64 24.59 -0.24
N ARG A 146 14.68 23.81 0.27
CA ARG A 146 13.24 24.09 0.21
C ARG A 146 12.65 24.55 1.53
N LEU A 147 13.41 24.48 2.62
CA LEU A 147 12.96 24.91 3.94
C LEU A 147 12.63 26.41 3.91
N ASP A 148 11.37 26.72 4.25
CA ASP A 148 10.82 28.07 4.35
C ASP A 148 9.66 28.05 5.37
N ASP A 149 9.13 29.21 5.78
CA ASP A 149 7.90 29.31 6.56
C ASP A 149 6.84 30.17 5.81
N PRO A 150 5.74 29.55 5.33
CA PRO A 150 5.42 28.13 5.44
C PRO A 150 6.24 27.26 4.48
N LEU A 151 6.60 26.06 4.91
CA LEU A 151 7.27 25.07 4.07
C LEU A 151 6.31 24.65 2.94
N PRO A 152 6.74 24.75 1.66
CA PRO A 152 5.88 24.42 0.53
C PRO A 152 5.58 22.92 0.47
N HIS A 153 4.59 22.56 -0.34
CA HIS A 153 4.32 21.17 -0.68
C HIS A 153 5.52 20.52 -1.38
N LEU A 154 6.09 19.48 -0.79
CA LEU A 154 7.27 18.79 -1.31
C LEU A 154 6.88 17.53 -2.07
N LYS A 155 7.45 17.37 -3.28
CA LYS A 155 7.34 16.21 -4.16
C LYS A 155 8.63 16.06 -4.98
N ASP A 156 9.78 16.30 -4.35
CA ASP A 156 11.08 16.27 -5.00
C ASP A 156 11.60 14.82 -5.01
N LEU A 157 11.73 14.24 -6.20
CA LEU A 157 12.04 12.83 -6.39
C LEU A 157 13.30 12.66 -7.24
N ARG A 158 14.22 11.79 -6.78
CA ARG A 158 15.30 11.23 -7.59
C ARG A 158 15.21 9.72 -7.55
N VAL A 159 14.63 9.13 -8.59
CA VAL A 159 14.34 7.70 -8.65
C VAL A 159 15.28 7.03 -9.64
N THR A 160 15.98 5.99 -9.18
CA THR A 160 16.92 5.20 -9.98
C THR A 160 16.50 3.74 -10.09
N ARG A 161 15.53 3.30 -9.27
CA ARG A 161 14.97 1.95 -9.32
C ARG A 161 13.50 1.96 -8.87
N LEU A 162 12.69 1.15 -9.54
CA LEU A 162 11.26 0.99 -9.24
C LEU A 162 10.98 -0.36 -8.57
N PRO A 163 10.00 -0.45 -7.67
CA PRO A 163 9.56 -1.70 -7.06
C PRO A 163 8.58 -2.47 -7.97
N MET A 164 8.80 -2.44 -9.28
CA MET A 164 7.95 -3.02 -10.32
C MET A 164 8.83 -3.74 -11.35
N ALA A 165 8.27 -4.75 -12.04
CA ALA A 165 8.97 -5.40 -13.15
C ALA A 165 9.19 -4.42 -14.31
N ALA A 166 10.32 -4.53 -15.02
CA ALA A 166 10.69 -3.55 -16.04
C ALA A 166 9.71 -3.56 -17.23
N ASP A 167 9.24 -4.75 -17.63
CA ASP A 167 8.25 -4.92 -18.68
C ASP A 167 6.87 -4.36 -18.29
N GLU A 168 6.45 -4.52 -17.03
CA GLU A 168 5.23 -3.90 -16.50
C GLU A 168 5.31 -2.37 -16.51
N VAL A 169 6.48 -1.80 -16.16
CA VAL A 169 6.71 -0.35 -16.22
C VAL A 169 6.65 0.15 -17.66
N ASP A 170 7.30 -0.55 -18.59
CA ASP A 170 7.29 -0.19 -20.01
C ASP A 170 5.88 -0.28 -20.62
N GLU A 171 5.12 -1.34 -20.31
CA GLU A 171 3.72 -1.47 -20.69
C GLU A 171 2.87 -0.34 -20.09
N CYS A 172 3.05 -0.04 -18.81
CA CYS A 172 2.32 1.03 -18.13
C CYS A 172 2.58 2.40 -18.76
N ARG A 173 3.82 2.70 -19.17
CA ARG A 173 4.15 3.97 -19.85
C ARG A 173 3.60 4.03 -21.27
N ASN A 174 3.74 2.96 -22.04
CA ASN A 174 3.55 3.01 -23.48
C ASN A 174 2.13 2.61 -23.94
N ASN A 175 1.40 1.80 -23.16
CA ASN A 175 0.05 1.40 -23.54
C ASN A 175 -0.93 2.55 -23.25
N PRO A 176 -1.68 3.03 -24.26
CA PRO A 176 -2.73 4.02 -24.04
C PRO A 176 -3.89 3.38 -23.27
N LEU A 177 -4.65 4.20 -22.56
CA LEU A 177 -5.92 3.73 -21.99
C LEU A 177 -6.86 3.21 -23.11
N PRO A 178 -7.75 2.26 -22.80
CA PRO A 178 -8.78 1.82 -23.72
C PRO A 178 -9.62 2.99 -24.26
N THR A 179 -10.15 2.85 -25.48
CA THR A 179 -10.91 3.94 -26.11
C THR A 179 -12.31 4.14 -25.53
N SER A 180 -12.91 3.10 -24.95
CA SER A 180 -14.25 3.15 -24.37
C SER A 180 -14.21 3.33 -22.85
N ILE A 181 -14.98 4.28 -22.33
CA ILE A 181 -15.01 4.59 -20.87
C ILE A 181 -15.30 3.38 -19.98
N TRP A 182 -16.15 2.45 -20.43
CA TRP A 182 -16.48 1.25 -19.65
C TRP A 182 -15.32 0.25 -19.59
N GLN A 183 -14.45 0.21 -20.61
CA GLN A 183 -13.24 -0.63 -20.61
C GLN A 183 -12.21 -0.05 -19.65
N ILE A 184 -12.03 1.28 -19.68
CA ILE A 184 -11.20 1.98 -18.70
C ILE A 184 -11.67 1.65 -17.28
N ALA A 185 -12.97 1.78 -17.01
CA ALA A 185 -13.57 1.49 -15.71
C ALA A 185 -13.61 -0.02 -15.34
N ASN A 186 -13.23 -0.92 -16.24
CA ASN A 186 -13.23 -2.38 -16.03
C ASN A 186 -11.84 -2.99 -16.22
N THR A 187 -10.78 -2.20 -16.02
CA THR A 187 -9.38 -2.64 -15.98
C THR A 187 -8.65 -1.92 -14.85
N MET A 188 -7.37 -2.27 -14.65
CA MET A 188 -6.46 -1.68 -13.65
C MET A 188 -5.39 -0.80 -14.30
N GLU A 189 -5.43 -0.60 -15.62
CA GLU A 189 -4.38 0.13 -16.36
C GLU A 189 -4.26 1.59 -15.89
N GLY A 190 -5.39 2.26 -15.71
CA GLY A 190 -5.43 3.60 -15.14
C GLY A 190 -4.86 3.64 -13.72
N ASP A 191 -5.23 2.67 -12.89
CA ASP A 191 -4.77 2.56 -11.50
C ASP A 191 -3.25 2.40 -11.41
N LEU A 192 -2.68 1.54 -12.25
CA LEU A 192 -1.23 1.33 -12.34
C LEU A 192 -0.49 2.59 -12.80
N LYS A 193 -1.07 3.35 -13.75
CA LYS A 193 -0.52 4.66 -14.14
C LYS A 193 -0.52 5.64 -12.97
N GLY A 194 -1.57 5.63 -12.15
CA GLY A 194 -1.63 6.43 -10.92
C GLY A 194 -0.53 6.05 -9.92
N TYR A 195 -0.29 4.75 -9.72
CA TYR A 195 0.79 4.30 -8.84
C TYR A 195 2.18 4.65 -9.39
N LEU A 196 2.41 4.44 -10.68
CA LEU A 196 3.69 4.79 -11.30
C LEU A 196 3.92 6.31 -11.31
N TYR A 197 2.87 7.12 -11.50
CA TYR A 197 2.93 8.56 -11.29
C TYR A 197 3.35 8.92 -9.86
N TYR A 198 2.79 8.28 -8.83
CA TYR A 198 3.25 8.49 -7.47
C TYR A 198 4.74 8.18 -7.35
N LEU A 199 5.20 7.05 -7.89
CA LEU A 199 6.59 6.61 -7.79
C LEU A 199 7.57 7.53 -8.52
N THR A 200 7.23 8.07 -9.70
CA THR A 200 8.17 8.77 -10.59
C THR A 200 7.93 10.26 -10.75
N GLY A 201 6.72 10.74 -10.50
CA GLY A 201 6.31 12.12 -10.76
C GLY A 201 6.11 12.46 -12.24
N GLU A 202 6.13 11.49 -13.15
CA GLU A 202 5.98 11.71 -14.62
C GLU A 202 4.59 12.28 -14.96
N PRO A 203 4.49 13.53 -15.47
CA PRO A 203 3.20 14.20 -15.67
C PRO A 203 2.23 13.46 -16.59
N GLU A 204 2.72 12.78 -17.63
CA GLU A 204 1.91 12.06 -18.60
C GLU A 204 1.16 10.87 -17.96
N LEU A 205 1.79 10.21 -16.98
CA LEU A 205 1.13 9.15 -16.19
C LEU A 205 0.04 9.74 -15.29
N GLY A 206 0.29 10.90 -14.70
CA GLY A 206 -0.67 11.64 -13.89
C GLY A 206 -1.91 12.04 -14.70
N GLU A 207 -1.72 12.61 -15.88
CA GLU A 207 -2.84 12.99 -16.75
C GLU A 207 -3.65 11.77 -17.22
N ALA A 208 -2.98 10.67 -17.60
CA ALA A 208 -3.68 9.43 -17.93
C ALA A 208 -4.45 8.87 -16.72
N TYR A 209 -3.91 8.93 -15.51
CA TYR A 209 -4.63 8.53 -14.30
C TYR A 209 -5.85 9.42 -14.04
N ARG A 210 -5.74 10.73 -14.28
CA ARG A 210 -6.86 11.67 -14.18
C ARG A 210 -7.97 11.34 -15.17
N ASP A 211 -7.62 11.04 -16.42
CA ASP A 211 -8.58 10.60 -17.45
C ASP A 211 -9.24 9.26 -17.11
N ALA A 212 -8.50 8.33 -16.50
CA ALA A 212 -9.06 7.10 -15.99
C ALA A 212 -10.15 7.35 -14.94
N TRP A 213 -9.88 8.25 -13.98
CA TRP A 213 -10.88 8.63 -12.97
C TRP A 213 -12.13 9.27 -13.55
N ARG A 214 -11.99 10.13 -14.57
CA ARG A 214 -13.16 10.70 -15.28
C ARG A 214 -14.04 9.61 -15.87
N ALA A 215 -13.44 8.61 -16.51
CA ALA A 215 -14.17 7.47 -17.07
C ALA A 215 -14.81 6.58 -15.99
N ILE A 216 -14.09 6.32 -14.89
CA ILE A 216 -14.58 5.54 -13.74
C ILE A 216 -15.80 6.23 -13.11
N ILE A 217 -15.71 7.53 -12.82
CA ILE A 217 -16.81 8.31 -12.25
C ILE A 217 -18.02 8.32 -13.19
N ALA A 218 -17.80 8.50 -14.50
CA ALA A 218 -18.87 8.47 -15.50
C ALA A 218 -19.60 7.12 -15.57
N CYS A 219 -18.89 6.02 -15.31
CA CYS A 219 -19.49 4.68 -15.27
C CYS A 219 -20.19 4.37 -13.93
N GLY A 220 -19.78 5.04 -12.85
CA GLY A 220 -20.23 4.74 -11.49
C GLY A 220 -19.65 3.43 -10.94
N TYR A 221 -20.06 3.07 -9.73
CA TYR A 221 -19.57 1.88 -9.00
C TYR A 221 -20.52 0.67 -9.07
N GLY A 222 -21.73 0.86 -9.58
CA GLY A 222 -22.75 -0.18 -9.66
C GLY A 222 -22.50 -1.16 -10.81
N LYS A 223 -23.02 -2.38 -10.65
CA LYS A 223 -23.03 -3.39 -11.72
C LYS A 223 -23.92 -2.97 -12.88
N ASN A 224 -23.49 -3.26 -14.10
CA ASN A 224 -24.28 -3.14 -15.32
C ASN A 224 -23.91 -4.26 -16.32
N GLU A 225 -24.50 -4.24 -17.53
CA GLU A 225 -24.28 -5.27 -18.56
C GLU A 225 -22.81 -5.41 -19.02
N LYS A 226 -21.99 -4.37 -18.84
CA LYS A 226 -20.59 -4.32 -19.25
C LYS A 226 -19.60 -4.39 -18.08
N ILE A 227 -20.02 -3.95 -16.91
CA ILE A 227 -19.19 -3.86 -15.70
C ILE A 227 -19.86 -4.70 -14.61
N VAL A 228 -19.38 -5.93 -14.44
CA VAL A 228 -20.08 -6.94 -13.62
C VAL A 228 -19.41 -7.22 -12.26
N GLN A 229 -18.19 -6.76 -12.03
CA GLN A 229 -17.40 -7.09 -10.83
C GLN A 229 -16.51 -5.91 -10.40
N THR A 230 -17.10 -4.76 -10.06
CA THR A 230 -16.31 -3.57 -9.67
C THR A 230 -15.53 -3.79 -8.37
N HIS A 231 -16.03 -4.67 -7.49
CA HIS A 231 -15.38 -5.05 -6.24
C HIS A 231 -13.96 -5.63 -6.42
N LEU A 232 -13.67 -6.32 -7.54
CA LEU A 232 -12.35 -6.90 -7.79
C LEU A 232 -11.25 -5.86 -8.07
N TYR A 233 -11.63 -4.68 -8.52
CA TYR A 233 -10.71 -3.58 -8.81
C TYR A 233 -10.68 -2.54 -7.69
N SER A 234 -11.47 -2.76 -6.63
CA SER A 234 -11.63 -1.78 -5.56
C SER A 234 -10.30 -1.45 -4.87
N LEU A 235 -9.47 -2.48 -4.63
CA LEU A 235 -8.19 -2.33 -3.96
C LEU A 235 -7.17 -1.59 -4.82
N SER A 236 -7.02 -1.99 -6.08
CA SER A 236 -6.12 -1.32 -7.02
C SER A 236 -6.52 0.12 -7.29
N ARG A 237 -7.80 0.46 -7.18
CA ARG A 237 -8.25 1.86 -7.30
C ARG A 237 -7.93 2.67 -6.06
N TYR A 238 -8.17 2.07 -4.89
CA TYR A 238 -8.07 2.76 -3.61
C TYR A 238 -6.62 3.03 -3.22
N GLN A 239 -5.72 2.06 -3.38
CA GLN A 239 -4.35 2.21 -2.90
C GLN A 239 -3.57 3.35 -3.60
N PRO A 240 -3.56 3.47 -4.95
CA PRO A 240 -2.96 4.62 -5.62
C PRO A 240 -3.63 5.93 -5.26
N TRP A 241 -4.96 5.95 -5.11
CA TRP A 241 -5.67 7.18 -4.72
C TRP A 241 -5.15 7.74 -3.40
N ARG A 242 -4.94 6.88 -2.38
CA ARG A 242 -4.39 7.31 -1.08
C ARG A 242 -3.00 7.95 -1.19
N LEU A 243 -2.22 7.54 -2.18
CA LEU A 243 -0.87 8.06 -2.40
C LEU A 243 -0.88 9.32 -3.27
N VAL A 244 -1.81 9.42 -4.22
CA VAL A 244 -1.87 10.46 -5.25
C VAL A 244 -2.78 11.63 -4.86
N GLU A 245 -3.72 11.44 -3.92
CA GLU A 245 -4.59 12.53 -3.43
C GLU A 245 -3.78 13.77 -3.04
N ASP A 246 -2.62 13.55 -2.41
CA ASP A 246 -1.71 14.58 -1.93
C ASP A 246 -0.63 14.94 -2.98
N MET A 247 -0.76 14.60 -4.26
CA MET A 247 0.28 14.88 -5.28
C MET A 247 0.01 16.13 -6.12
N ASP A 248 -0.95 16.98 -5.73
CA ASP A 248 -1.49 18.13 -6.49
C ASP A 248 -1.88 17.79 -7.94
N LEU A 249 -2.30 16.55 -8.19
CA LEU A 249 -2.80 16.14 -9.50
C LEU A 249 -4.22 16.69 -9.71
N PHE A 250 -5.13 16.39 -8.79
CA PHE A 250 -6.56 16.66 -8.94
C PHE A 250 -6.99 18.02 -8.38
N SER A 251 -7.96 18.65 -9.04
CA SER A 251 -8.66 19.81 -8.46
C SER A 251 -9.54 19.40 -7.27
N ASP A 252 -9.94 20.34 -6.42
CA ASP A 252 -10.84 20.09 -5.29
C ASP A 252 -12.16 19.41 -5.72
N GLU A 253 -12.72 19.82 -6.86
CA GLU A 253 -13.92 19.21 -7.44
C GLU A 253 -13.68 17.76 -7.85
N GLU A 254 -12.55 17.49 -8.52
CA GLU A 254 -12.17 16.12 -8.91
C GLU A 254 -11.93 15.25 -7.66
N ARG A 255 -11.22 15.76 -6.64
CA ARG A 255 -11.00 15.05 -5.37
C ARG A 255 -12.32 14.75 -4.64
N LEU A 256 -13.25 15.70 -4.64
CA LEU A 256 -14.59 15.51 -4.05
C LEU A 256 -15.37 14.42 -4.80
N ALA A 257 -15.32 14.41 -6.13
CA ALA A 257 -15.99 13.39 -6.92
C ALA A 257 -15.43 11.99 -6.66
N ILE A 258 -14.10 11.85 -6.57
CA ILE A 258 -13.43 10.58 -6.24
C ILE A 258 -13.76 10.13 -4.81
N THR A 259 -13.74 11.07 -3.85
CA THR A 259 -14.09 10.80 -2.45
C THR A 259 -15.53 10.28 -2.35
N ARG A 260 -16.49 10.95 -3.01
CA ARG A 260 -17.89 10.51 -3.06
C ARG A 260 -18.06 9.18 -3.77
N PHE A 261 -17.27 8.91 -4.82
CA PHE A 261 -17.25 7.61 -5.49
C PHE A 261 -16.88 6.50 -4.51
N PHE A 262 -15.81 6.66 -3.72
CA PHE A 262 -15.39 5.63 -2.77
C PHE A 262 -16.38 5.44 -1.62
N TYR A 263 -16.95 6.52 -1.09
CA TYR A 263 -18.02 6.41 -0.09
C TYR A 263 -19.23 5.66 -0.66
N GLY A 264 -19.68 6.05 -1.86
CA GLY A 264 -20.80 5.41 -2.55
C GLY A 264 -20.53 3.93 -2.85
N TRP A 265 -19.35 3.60 -3.36
CA TRP A 265 -18.92 2.22 -3.58
C TRP A 265 -18.96 1.42 -2.28
N ALA A 266 -18.38 1.94 -1.19
CA ALA A 266 -18.34 1.26 0.10
C ALA A 266 -19.76 0.94 0.60
N GLN A 267 -20.73 1.85 0.40
CA GLN A 267 -22.14 1.67 0.78
C GLN A 267 -22.96 0.77 -0.17
N SER A 268 -22.43 0.42 -1.34
CA SER A 268 -23.19 -0.22 -2.42
C SER A 268 -23.27 -1.75 -2.33
N GLU A 269 -24.04 -2.34 -3.26
CA GLU A 269 -24.07 -3.78 -3.53
C GLU A 269 -22.69 -4.39 -3.86
N GLU A 270 -21.76 -3.58 -4.35
CA GLU A 270 -20.38 -3.97 -4.68
C GLU A 270 -19.36 -3.66 -3.55
N GLY A 271 -19.79 -2.98 -2.50
CA GLY A 271 -18.99 -2.68 -1.31
C GLY A 271 -19.31 -3.63 -0.16
N TRP A 272 -19.74 -3.07 0.97
CA TRP A 272 -20.00 -3.84 2.19
C TRP A 272 -21.07 -4.93 1.99
N GLN A 273 -22.09 -4.67 1.17
CA GLN A 273 -23.17 -5.62 0.93
C GLN A 273 -22.68 -6.87 0.20
N HIS A 274 -21.73 -6.73 -0.74
CA HIS A 274 -21.13 -7.87 -1.44
C HIS A 274 -20.51 -8.85 -0.45
N VAL A 275 -19.73 -8.30 0.48
CA VAL A 275 -18.98 -9.05 1.47
C VAL A 275 -19.92 -9.64 2.53
N ALA A 276 -20.79 -8.82 3.13
CA ALA A 276 -21.67 -9.24 4.22
C ALA A 276 -22.71 -10.28 3.80
N ASN A 277 -23.17 -10.23 2.55
CA ASN A 277 -24.16 -11.17 2.02
C ASN A 277 -23.52 -12.44 1.44
N CYS A 278 -22.19 -12.54 1.40
CA CYS A 278 -21.53 -13.74 0.94
C CYS A 278 -21.65 -14.87 1.97
N ARG A 279 -22.25 -15.99 1.57
CA ARG A 279 -22.43 -17.17 2.43
C ARG A 279 -21.12 -17.67 3.04
N ARG A 280 -20.00 -17.56 2.32
CA ARG A 280 -18.67 -17.93 2.84
C ARG A 280 -18.32 -17.09 4.07
N VAL A 281 -18.50 -15.77 4.00
CA VAL A 281 -18.21 -14.84 5.11
C VAL A 281 -19.11 -15.10 6.32
N GLN A 282 -20.37 -15.45 6.06
CA GLN A 282 -21.35 -15.80 7.11
C GLN A 282 -21.09 -17.17 7.75
N THR A 283 -20.26 -18.01 7.13
CA THR A 283 -19.89 -19.33 7.64
C THR A 283 -18.62 -19.19 8.49
N PRO A 284 -18.67 -19.50 9.80
CA PRO A 284 -17.49 -19.52 10.66
C PRO A 284 -16.44 -20.48 10.11
N GLU A 285 -15.15 -20.16 10.30
CA GLU A 285 -14.03 -21.05 9.94
C GLU A 285 -14.05 -21.54 8.49
N PHE A 286 -14.61 -20.76 7.56
CA PHE A 286 -14.65 -21.10 6.15
C PHE A 286 -13.57 -20.33 5.36
N PRO A 287 -12.81 -20.96 4.44
CA PRO A 287 -11.80 -20.25 3.67
C PRO A 287 -12.42 -19.22 2.72
N ARG A 288 -11.81 -18.04 2.63
CA ARG A 288 -12.26 -16.93 1.77
C ARG A 288 -11.59 -16.98 0.40
N GLN A 289 -12.26 -16.42 -0.59
CA GLN A 289 -11.80 -16.29 -1.96
C GLN A 289 -11.46 -14.81 -2.26
N ASN A 290 -10.69 -14.52 -3.31
CA ASN A 290 -10.27 -13.16 -3.64
C ASN A 290 -11.43 -12.14 -3.79
N HIS A 291 -12.61 -12.58 -4.22
CA HIS A 291 -13.83 -11.77 -4.34
C HIS A 291 -14.33 -11.26 -2.98
N GLU A 292 -14.02 -11.95 -1.87
CA GLU A 292 -14.28 -11.43 -0.52
C GLU A 292 -13.08 -10.64 0.01
N LEU A 293 -11.86 -11.17 -0.18
CA LEU A 293 -10.64 -10.61 0.39
C LEU A 293 -10.35 -9.20 -0.13
N VAL A 294 -10.42 -8.99 -1.46
CA VAL A 294 -10.09 -7.73 -2.11
C VAL A 294 -11.00 -6.59 -1.63
N PRO A 295 -12.35 -6.66 -1.76
CA PRO A 295 -13.21 -5.60 -1.28
C PRO A 295 -13.17 -5.45 0.25
N ALA A 296 -12.93 -6.52 1.02
CA ALA A 296 -12.79 -6.41 2.46
C ALA A 296 -11.58 -5.56 2.88
N LEU A 297 -10.42 -5.75 2.25
CA LEU A 297 -9.25 -4.90 2.50
C LEU A 297 -9.52 -3.45 2.06
N THR A 298 -10.19 -3.24 0.92
CA THR A 298 -10.59 -1.89 0.51
C THR A 298 -11.52 -1.22 1.53
N LEU A 299 -12.48 -1.96 2.10
CA LEU A 299 -13.36 -1.46 3.16
C LEU A 299 -12.59 -1.10 4.43
N MET A 300 -11.52 -1.83 4.77
CA MET A 300 -10.65 -1.49 5.90
C MET A 300 -9.93 -0.14 5.66
N TYR A 301 -9.35 0.06 4.48
CA TYR A 301 -8.72 1.34 4.12
C TYR A 301 -9.73 2.48 4.05
N ALA A 302 -10.91 2.24 3.46
CA ALA A 302 -11.99 3.21 3.40
C ALA A 302 -12.45 3.62 4.80
N ALA A 303 -12.68 2.66 5.70
CA ALA A 303 -13.07 2.95 7.08
C ALA A 303 -12.04 3.84 7.79
N GLN A 304 -10.74 3.52 7.67
CA GLN A 304 -9.67 4.33 8.24
C GLN A 304 -9.69 5.76 7.68
N TYR A 305 -9.76 5.92 6.36
CA TYR A 305 -9.76 7.24 5.72
C TYR A 305 -10.97 8.09 6.13
N PHE A 306 -12.18 7.52 6.06
CA PHE A 306 -13.41 8.27 6.36
C PHE A 306 -13.55 8.60 7.84
N GLU A 307 -13.12 7.75 8.77
CA GLU A 307 -13.10 8.12 10.19
C GLU A 307 -12.09 9.22 10.50
N THR A 308 -10.95 9.20 9.80
CA THR A 308 -9.88 10.15 10.03
C THR A 308 -10.25 11.54 9.48
N HIS A 309 -10.89 11.60 8.31
CA HIS A 309 -11.08 12.86 7.57
C HIS A 309 -12.53 13.32 7.45
N PHE A 310 -13.50 12.44 7.74
CA PHE A 310 -14.92 12.70 7.62
C PHE A 310 -15.70 12.10 8.82
N PRO A 311 -15.38 12.50 10.06
CA PRO A 311 -15.90 11.83 11.27
C PRO A 311 -17.43 11.86 11.41
N ASP A 312 -18.10 12.78 10.70
CA ASP A 312 -19.56 12.91 10.72
C ASP A 312 -20.28 11.93 9.78
N VAL A 313 -19.55 11.18 8.92
CA VAL A 313 -20.19 10.20 8.03
C VAL A 313 -20.52 8.90 8.76
N THR A 314 -21.60 8.26 8.32
CA THR A 314 -21.99 6.93 8.81
C THR A 314 -21.42 5.83 7.92
N GLY A 315 -21.19 4.64 8.47
CA GLY A 315 -20.70 3.49 7.69
C GLY A 315 -19.31 2.98 8.07
N PRO A 316 -18.29 3.82 8.35
CA PRO A 316 -16.93 3.33 8.58
C PRO A 316 -16.79 2.21 9.61
N ASP A 317 -17.41 2.35 10.79
CA ASP A 317 -17.40 1.30 11.82
C ASP A 317 -18.00 -0.02 11.31
N HIS A 318 -19.08 0.06 10.54
CA HIS A 318 -19.74 -1.10 9.94
C HIS A 318 -18.86 -1.75 8.87
N TRP A 319 -18.27 -0.96 7.97
CA TRP A 319 -17.36 -1.44 6.93
C TRP A 319 -16.15 -2.14 7.52
N ARG A 320 -15.55 -1.55 8.57
CA ARG A 320 -14.46 -2.15 9.34
C ARG A 320 -14.87 -3.49 9.95
N SER A 321 -16.04 -3.53 10.59
CA SER A 321 -16.54 -4.76 11.21
C SER A 321 -16.68 -5.88 10.18
N ILE A 322 -17.26 -5.58 9.02
CA ILE A 322 -17.41 -6.54 7.91
C ILE A 322 -16.05 -6.95 7.36
N GLY A 323 -15.15 -6.00 7.12
CA GLY A 323 -13.79 -6.27 6.65
C GLY A 323 -13.04 -7.23 7.57
N ARG A 324 -13.07 -6.98 8.90
CA ARG A 324 -12.47 -7.87 9.91
C ARG A 324 -13.04 -9.29 9.88
N GLN A 325 -14.35 -9.45 9.70
CA GLN A 325 -14.99 -10.77 9.63
C GLN A 325 -14.47 -11.64 8.48
N VAL A 326 -14.03 -11.02 7.38
CA VAL A 326 -13.42 -11.76 6.25
C VAL A 326 -12.09 -12.36 6.66
N PHE A 327 -11.27 -11.62 7.41
CA PHE A 327 -9.93 -12.07 7.79
C PHE A 327 -9.88 -12.89 9.09
N GLU A 328 -10.98 -12.93 9.85
CA GLU A 328 -11.10 -13.64 11.13
C GLU A 328 -10.68 -15.12 11.09
N PRO A 329 -10.90 -15.90 10.02
CA PRO A 329 -10.40 -17.28 9.96
C PRO A 329 -8.87 -17.39 9.87
N TYR A 330 -8.17 -16.30 9.53
CA TYR A 330 -6.74 -16.31 9.27
C TYR A 330 -5.94 -15.79 10.46
N GLY A 331 -5.05 -16.64 10.94
CA GLY A 331 -4.19 -16.40 12.09
C GLY A 331 -3.13 -17.48 12.06
N SER A 332 -3.52 -18.70 12.46
CA SER A 332 -2.74 -19.92 12.24
C SER A 332 -3.04 -20.58 10.88
N SER A 333 -4.22 -20.34 10.31
CA SER A 333 -4.54 -20.77 8.95
C SER A 333 -4.05 -19.78 7.92
N TRP A 334 -3.61 -20.32 6.79
CA TRP A 334 -2.90 -19.64 5.73
C TRP A 334 -3.51 -19.89 4.35
N LYS A 335 -4.26 -20.98 4.14
CA LYS A 335 -4.77 -21.35 2.81
C LYS A 335 -6.12 -20.67 2.49
N PRO A 336 -6.19 -19.79 1.47
CA PRO A 336 -7.47 -19.30 0.94
C PRO A 336 -8.18 -20.37 0.09
N LEU A 337 -9.46 -20.14 -0.22
CA LEU A 337 -10.29 -21.05 -1.04
C LEU A 337 -9.80 -21.18 -2.49
N CYS A 338 -8.97 -20.25 -2.94
CA CYS A 338 -8.39 -20.27 -4.28
C CYS A 338 -7.49 -21.50 -4.48
N ASP A 339 -8.01 -22.52 -5.17
CA ASP A 339 -7.36 -23.82 -5.35
C ASP A 339 -6.32 -23.85 -6.49
N GLY A 340 -6.45 -22.94 -7.46
CA GLY A 340 -5.39 -22.71 -8.43
C GLY A 340 -4.14 -22.19 -7.72
N LEU A 341 -3.03 -22.91 -7.81
CA LEU A 341 -1.79 -22.57 -7.09
C LEU A 341 -1.33 -21.15 -7.41
N CYS A 342 -1.27 -20.80 -8.70
CA CYS A 342 -0.90 -19.45 -9.14
C CYS A 342 -1.96 -18.42 -8.70
N HIS A 343 -3.24 -18.74 -8.90
CA HIS A 343 -4.35 -17.84 -8.55
C HIS A 343 -4.37 -17.48 -7.07
N GLY A 344 -4.21 -18.47 -6.18
CA GLY A 344 -4.16 -18.24 -4.74
C GLY A 344 -3.00 -17.33 -4.33
N TRP A 345 -1.80 -17.58 -4.87
CA TRP A 345 -0.58 -16.84 -4.47
C TRP A 345 -0.53 -15.43 -5.03
N TRP A 346 -1.26 -15.15 -6.11
CA TRP A 346 -1.30 -13.82 -6.74
C TRP A 346 -2.53 -12.99 -6.38
N MET A 347 -3.67 -13.64 -6.14
CA MET A 347 -4.93 -12.93 -5.95
C MET A 347 -5.37 -12.87 -4.48
N SER A 348 -4.92 -13.81 -3.64
CA SER A 348 -5.42 -13.93 -2.26
C SER A 348 -4.33 -13.69 -1.22
N GLN A 349 -3.16 -14.35 -1.34
CA GLN A 349 -2.07 -14.15 -0.39
C GLN A 349 -1.60 -12.68 -0.28
N PRO A 350 -1.43 -11.92 -1.38
CA PRO A 350 -0.97 -10.53 -1.26
C PRO A 350 -1.97 -9.67 -0.48
N VAL A 351 -3.27 -9.91 -0.65
CA VAL A 351 -4.34 -9.21 0.07
C VAL A 351 -4.35 -9.58 1.56
N MET A 352 -4.14 -10.87 1.88
CA MET A 352 -4.02 -11.33 3.26
C MET A 352 -2.79 -10.74 3.96
N LEU A 353 -1.66 -10.63 3.25
CA LEU A 353 -0.43 -10.01 3.75
C LEU A 353 -0.63 -8.51 3.98
N ASP A 354 -1.22 -7.78 3.03
CA ASP A 354 -1.51 -6.36 3.19
C ASP A 354 -2.46 -6.10 4.37
N TYR A 355 -3.50 -6.92 4.55
CA TYR A 355 -4.35 -6.83 5.73
C TYR A 355 -3.56 -7.08 7.02
N ALA A 356 -2.69 -8.08 7.04
CA ALA A 356 -1.89 -8.41 8.21
C ALA A 356 -0.88 -7.32 8.58
N LEU A 357 -0.38 -6.57 7.59
CA LEU A 357 0.46 -5.39 7.82
C LEU A 357 -0.35 -4.21 8.37
N LEU A 358 -1.59 -4.04 7.91
CA LEU A 358 -2.54 -3.03 8.39
C LEU A 358 -3.08 -3.34 9.81
N ASP A 359 -3.26 -4.61 10.14
CA ASP A 359 -3.73 -5.06 11.45
C ASP A 359 -2.68 -4.75 12.53
N GLN A 360 -3.05 -3.95 13.52
CA GLN A 360 -2.17 -3.55 14.63
C GLN A 360 -1.68 -4.74 15.46
N SER A 361 -2.45 -5.84 15.51
CA SER A 361 -2.02 -7.05 16.22
C SER A 361 -1.12 -7.95 15.38
N HIS A 362 -0.99 -7.66 14.08
CA HIS A 362 -0.28 -8.47 13.09
C HIS A 362 -0.62 -9.96 13.18
N ARG A 363 -1.88 -10.31 13.46
CA ARG A 363 -2.26 -11.66 13.92
C ARG A 363 -1.86 -12.75 12.95
N TYR A 364 -1.99 -12.51 11.65
CA TYR A 364 -1.61 -13.49 10.63
C TYR A 364 -0.10 -13.79 10.63
N PHE A 365 0.73 -12.82 10.99
CA PHE A 365 2.16 -13.04 11.17
C PHE A 365 2.49 -13.70 12.51
N GLU A 366 1.92 -13.19 13.60
CA GLU A 366 2.22 -13.61 14.98
C GLU A 366 1.68 -15.01 15.31
N ALA A 367 0.53 -15.38 14.76
CA ALA A 367 -0.04 -16.72 14.94
C ALA A 367 0.48 -17.76 13.92
N GLY A 368 1.41 -17.37 13.03
CA GLY A 368 2.18 -18.28 12.19
C GLY A 368 1.58 -18.61 10.81
N GLY A 369 0.40 -18.12 10.46
CA GLY A 369 -0.21 -18.37 9.15
C GLY A 369 0.64 -17.82 7.99
N ALA A 370 1.13 -16.59 8.08
CA ALA A 370 1.99 -16.01 7.05
C ALA A 370 3.31 -16.78 6.89
N ARG A 371 3.88 -17.26 8.00
CA ARG A 371 5.06 -18.14 7.98
C ARG A 371 4.78 -19.46 7.27
N GLN A 372 3.66 -20.12 7.57
CA GLN A 372 3.26 -21.36 6.89
C GLN A 372 3.03 -21.14 5.38
N ALA A 373 2.40 -20.02 4.99
CA ALA A 373 2.27 -19.64 3.58
C ALA A 373 3.63 -19.49 2.90
N ALA A 374 4.60 -18.80 3.54
CA ALA A 374 5.93 -18.59 3.00
C ALA A 374 6.77 -19.88 2.94
N GLU A 375 6.66 -20.75 3.93
CA GLU A 375 7.31 -22.07 3.92
C GLU A 375 6.74 -22.97 2.82
N CYS A 376 5.42 -22.94 2.62
CA CYS A 376 4.78 -23.61 1.49
C CYS A 376 5.25 -23.02 0.16
N ALA A 377 5.23 -21.69 0.00
CA ALA A 377 5.70 -20.99 -1.17
C ALA A 377 7.13 -21.37 -1.55
N MET A 378 8.04 -21.46 -0.58
CA MET A 378 9.42 -21.91 -0.76
C MET A 378 9.51 -23.39 -1.16
N ALA A 379 8.67 -24.25 -0.59
CA ALA A 379 8.68 -25.68 -0.88
C ALA A 379 8.10 -26.04 -2.26
N VAL A 380 7.19 -25.23 -2.80
CA VAL A 380 6.50 -25.54 -4.08
C VAL A 380 7.20 -24.97 -5.32
N ILE A 381 8.18 -24.08 -5.17
CA ILE A 381 8.94 -23.55 -6.31
C ILE A 381 10.10 -24.47 -6.71
N ASN A 382 10.45 -24.48 -7.99
CA ASN A 382 11.68 -25.14 -8.45
C ASN A 382 12.93 -24.25 -8.26
N ASN A 383 14.12 -24.77 -8.59
CA ASN A 383 15.41 -24.07 -8.48
C ASN A 383 15.57 -22.83 -9.39
N SER A 384 14.55 -22.45 -10.14
CA SER A 384 14.50 -21.23 -10.97
C SER A 384 13.32 -20.32 -10.58
N GLY A 385 12.72 -20.59 -9.41
CA GLY A 385 11.60 -19.81 -8.89
C GLY A 385 10.34 -19.95 -9.73
N TRP A 386 10.03 -21.13 -10.27
CA TRP A 386 8.76 -21.38 -10.95
C TRP A 386 7.81 -22.18 -10.08
N LEU A 387 6.56 -21.73 -10.00
CA LEU A 387 5.44 -22.53 -9.51
C LEU A 387 5.01 -23.57 -10.54
N PRO A 388 4.56 -24.77 -10.11
CA PRO A 388 3.79 -25.67 -10.96
C PRO A 388 2.54 -24.97 -11.51
N THR A 389 2.35 -25.05 -12.82
CA THR A 389 1.24 -24.41 -13.51
C THR A 389 -0.09 -25.07 -13.15
N ALA A 390 -0.92 -24.38 -12.35
CA ALA A 390 -2.26 -24.84 -11.98
C ALA A 390 -3.24 -23.67 -11.72
N GLY A 391 -4.47 -23.81 -12.23
CA GLY A 391 -5.50 -22.79 -12.17
C GLY A 391 -5.27 -21.63 -13.14
N ASP A 392 -5.85 -20.46 -12.85
CA ASP A 392 -5.70 -19.24 -13.65
C ASP A 392 -4.25 -18.72 -13.54
N CYS A 393 -3.48 -18.90 -14.61
CA CYS A 393 -2.06 -18.57 -14.64
C CYS A 393 -1.57 -18.07 -16.01
N ASP A 394 -0.52 -17.28 -15.98
CA ASP A 394 0.30 -16.88 -17.13
C ASP A 394 1.78 -16.93 -16.71
N LEU A 395 2.72 -16.55 -17.59
CA LEU A 395 4.15 -16.61 -17.30
C LEU A 395 4.61 -15.62 -16.22
N ARG A 396 3.89 -14.51 -16.01
CA ARG A 396 4.18 -13.56 -14.94
C ARG A 396 3.72 -14.12 -13.59
N ARG A 397 2.55 -14.78 -13.57
CA ARG A 397 1.89 -15.32 -12.37
C ARG A 397 2.54 -16.55 -11.72
N GLN A 398 3.67 -17.03 -12.23
CA GLN A 398 4.28 -18.29 -11.80
C GLN A 398 5.36 -18.14 -10.72
N PHE A 399 5.20 -17.20 -9.79
CA PHE A 399 6.10 -17.05 -8.64
C PHE A 399 5.41 -16.46 -7.40
N PRO A 400 5.59 -16.98 -6.17
CA PRO A 400 4.99 -16.43 -4.95
C PRO A 400 5.81 -15.27 -4.36
N GLY A 401 6.23 -14.33 -5.20
CA GLY A 401 7.09 -13.21 -4.81
C GLY A 401 6.60 -12.45 -3.58
N PRO A 402 5.33 -12.01 -3.52
CA PRO A 402 4.81 -11.27 -2.36
C PRO A 402 4.94 -12.03 -1.04
N SER A 403 4.60 -13.32 -1.01
CA SER A 403 4.69 -14.14 0.21
C SER A 403 6.12 -14.29 0.69
N LEU A 404 7.07 -14.49 -0.23
CA LEU A 404 8.48 -14.65 0.12
C LEU A 404 9.12 -13.33 0.59
N ARG A 405 8.95 -12.22 -0.14
CA ARG A 405 9.59 -10.94 0.21
C ARG A 405 9.01 -10.30 1.47
N VAL A 406 7.69 -10.38 1.66
CA VAL A 406 7.04 -9.86 2.87
C VAL A 406 7.45 -10.68 4.09
N ALA A 407 7.47 -12.02 3.99
CA ALA A 407 7.90 -12.88 5.09
C ALA A 407 9.39 -12.69 5.42
N ALA A 408 10.25 -12.54 4.40
CA ALA A 408 11.67 -12.23 4.60
C ALA A 408 11.83 -10.95 5.42
N ALA A 409 11.17 -9.87 5.02
CA ALA A 409 11.24 -8.58 5.70
C ALA A 409 10.64 -8.59 7.11
N TYR A 410 9.47 -9.22 7.29
CA TYR A 410 8.77 -9.24 8.56
C TYR A 410 9.50 -10.08 9.61
N TYR A 411 9.96 -11.27 9.22
CA TYR A 411 10.58 -12.22 10.15
C TYR A 411 12.11 -12.11 10.24
N GLY A 412 12.76 -11.36 9.34
CA GLY A 412 14.22 -11.34 9.23
C GLY A 412 14.80 -12.71 8.86
N ASP A 413 14.07 -13.50 8.08
CA ASP A 413 14.43 -14.89 7.76
C ASP A 413 15.05 -14.99 6.36
N GLY A 414 16.38 -15.12 6.31
CA GLY A 414 17.15 -15.13 5.06
C GLY A 414 16.80 -16.28 4.11
N ARG A 415 16.11 -17.32 4.59
CA ARG A 415 15.67 -18.45 3.75
C ARG A 415 14.60 -18.02 2.75
N PHE A 416 13.65 -17.19 3.20
CA PHE A 416 12.64 -16.64 2.31
C PHE A 416 13.26 -15.65 1.30
N ARG A 417 14.29 -14.90 1.72
CA ARG A 417 15.07 -14.06 0.80
C ARG A 417 15.80 -14.89 -0.25
N PHE A 418 16.47 -15.96 0.14
CA PHE A 418 17.13 -16.88 -0.80
C PHE A 418 16.13 -17.43 -1.83
N ALA A 419 14.97 -17.91 -1.37
CA ALA A 419 13.92 -18.42 -2.25
C ALA A 419 13.34 -17.35 -3.17
N HIS A 420 13.16 -16.12 -2.66
CA HIS A 420 12.73 -14.96 -3.45
C HIS A 420 13.73 -14.69 -4.60
N ASP A 421 15.02 -14.76 -4.31
CA ASP A 421 16.09 -14.39 -5.23
C ASP A 421 16.34 -15.42 -6.35
N LEU A 422 15.69 -16.59 -6.31
CA LEU A 422 15.74 -17.59 -7.38
C LEU A 422 15.04 -17.15 -8.68
N ALA A 423 14.02 -16.29 -8.58
CA ALA A 423 13.30 -15.79 -9.74
C ALA A 423 14.05 -14.61 -10.38
N SER A 424 13.79 -14.30 -11.65
CA SER A 424 14.30 -13.05 -12.25
C SER A 424 13.58 -11.84 -11.63
N PRO A 425 14.19 -10.63 -11.66
CA PRO A 425 13.55 -9.41 -11.17
C PRO A 425 12.13 -9.19 -11.72
N ASP A 426 11.90 -9.53 -12.99
CA ASP A 426 10.59 -9.41 -13.64
C ASP A 426 9.49 -10.28 -13.00
N ARG A 427 9.84 -11.39 -12.34
CA ARG A 427 8.88 -12.23 -11.59
C ARG A 427 8.88 -11.90 -10.10
N GLN A 428 10.02 -11.49 -9.55
CA GLN A 428 10.16 -11.13 -8.13
C GLN A 428 9.25 -9.98 -7.72
N LEU A 429 9.15 -8.95 -8.57
CA LEU A 429 8.43 -7.71 -8.27
C LEU A 429 7.01 -7.67 -8.82
N ALA A 430 6.67 -8.58 -9.72
CA ALA A 430 5.35 -8.58 -10.33
C ALA A 430 4.25 -8.76 -9.27
N SER A 431 3.15 -8.03 -9.45
CA SER A 431 2.02 -8.01 -8.55
C SER A 431 0.78 -7.57 -9.30
N LEU A 432 -0.38 -8.15 -8.95
CA LEU A 432 -1.65 -7.79 -9.57
C LEU A 432 -2.60 -7.12 -8.58
N THR A 433 -2.87 -7.74 -7.44
CA THR A 433 -3.94 -7.30 -6.53
C THR A 433 -3.56 -6.19 -5.56
N ALA A 434 -2.32 -6.17 -5.11
CA ALA A 434 -1.78 -5.19 -4.16
C ALA A 434 -0.68 -4.36 -4.82
N LEU A 435 -0.47 -3.13 -4.33
CA LEU A 435 0.61 -2.27 -4.82
C LEU A 435 1.98 -2.97 -4.77
N PRO A 436 2.71 -3.03 -5.91
CA PRO A 436 4.07 -3.53 -5.95
C PRO A 436 5.00 -2.77 -5.00
N ARG A 437 5.58 -3.49 -4.04
CA ARG A 437 6.53 -3.01 -3.02
C ARG A 437 7.60 -4.08 -2.87
N ALA A 438 8.87 -3.68 -2.77
CA ALA A 438 9.99 -4.62 -2.80
C ALA A 438 10.24 -5.30 -1.45
N PHE A 439 9.90 -4.63 -0.34
CA PHE A 439 10.17 -5.10 1.03
C PHE A 439 11.66 -5.36 1.28
N ASP A 440 12.55 -4.59 0.63
CA ASP A 440 13.98 -4.80 0.80
C ASP A 440 14.48 -4.17 2.10
N THR A 441 14.88 -5.02 3.04
CA THR A 441 15.44 -4.64 4.34
C THR A 441 16.95 -4.82 4.40
N GLY A 442 17.59 -5.27 3.31
CA GLY A 442 19.03 -5.54 3.27
C GLY A 442 19.39 -6.87 3.92
N LEU A 443 18.39 -7.76 4.03
CA LEU A 443 18.57 -9.09 4.57
C LEU A 443 19.39 -9.96 3.61
N GLU A 444 20.46 -10.55 4.11
CA GLU A 444 21.28 -11.48 3.33
C GLU A 444 20.55 -12.81 3.08
N PRO A 445 20.63 -13.38 1.87
CA PRO A 445 20.03 -14.68 1.57
C PRO A 445 20.73 -15.81 2.34
N GLN A 446 19.93 -16.74 2.87
CA GLN A 446 20.40 -17.93 3.59
C GLN A 446 19.88 -19.19 2.91
N LEU A 447 20.76 -20.16 2.65
CA LEU A 447 20.34 -21.47 2.14
C LEU A 447 19.39 -22.17 3.11
N PRO A 448 18.23 -22.71 2.64
CA PRO A 448 17.29 -23.44 3.48
C PRO A 448 17.75 -24.89 3.71
N ASP A 449 18.90 -25.11 4.36
CA ASP A 449 19.52 -26.44 4.52
C ASP A 449 18.58 -27.45 5.21
N GLY A 450 17.71 -26.99 6.10
CA GLY A 450 16.69 -27.82 6.77
C GLY A 450 15.57 -28.35 5.86
N MET A 451 15.49 -27.90 4.60
CA MET A 451 14.55 -28.38 3.60
C MET A 451 15.19 -29.30 2.55
N ILE A 452 16.49 -29.62 2.68
CA ILE A 452 17.13 -30.62 1.83
C ILE A 452 16.50 -31.99 2.07
N GLY A 453 15.99 -32.61 1.00
CA GLY A 453 15.32 -33.90 1.04
C GLY A 453 13.82 -33.76 0.82
N VAL A 454 13.00 -34.41 1.66
CA VAL A 454 11.55 -34.37 1.56
C VAL A 454 10.99 -33.40 2.61
N THR A 455 10.36 -32.34 2.15
CA THR A 455 9.59 -31.41 3.00
C THR A 455 8.11 -31.77 2.90
N VAL A 456 7.44 -31.87 4.05
CA VAL A 456 5.99 -32.11 4.12
C VAL A 456 5.30 -30.83 4.56
N ILE A 457 4.43 -30.30 3.71
CA ILE A 457 3.53 -29.19 4.07
C ILE A 457 2.17 -29.80 4.39
N PRO A 458 1.70 -29.72 5.65
CA PRO A 458 0.39 -30.23 6.01
C PRO A 458 -0.70 -29.40 5.32
N VAL A 459 -1.79 -30.07 4.95
CA VAL A 459 -2.98 -29.38 4.45
C VAL A 459 -3.57 -28.56 5.60
N ASP A 460 -3.99 -27.33 5.30
CA ASP A 460 -4.56 -26.41 6.29
C ASP A 460 -5.90 -26.96 6.85
N PRO A 461 -6.08 -27.02 8.19
CA PRO A 461 -7.33 -27.47 8.80
C PRO A 461 -8.57 -26.71 8.32
N LEU A 462 -8.41 -25.43 7.96
CA LEU A 462 -9.51 -24.58 7.47
C LEU A 462 -10.17 -25.15 6.20
N ILE A 463 -9.44 -25.94 5.41
CA ILE A 463 -9.94 -26.55 4.17
C ILE A 463 -10.80 -27.80 4.46
N TYR A 464 -10.60 -28.47 5.59
CA TYR A 464 -11.33 -29.70 5.96
C TYR A 464 -12.55 -29.46 6.84
N CYS A 465 -12.58 -28.34 7.58
CA CYS A 465 -13.70 -27.98 8.46
C CYS A 465 -14.85 -27.25 7.71
N ALA A 466 -14.65 -26.99 6.42
CA ALA A 466 -15.53 -26.24 5.52
C ALA A 466 -16.68 -27.09 4.92
#